data_AF-A0A2M8LTT6-F1
#
_entry.id   AF-A0A2M8LTT6-F1
#
_cell.length_a   1.000
_cell.length_b   1.000
_cell.length_c   1.000
_cell.angle_alpha   90.00
_cell.angle_beta   90.00
_cell.angle_gamma   90.00
#
_symmetry.space_group_name_H-M   'P 1'
#
loop_
_entity.id
_entity.type
_entity.pdbx_description
1 polymer ?
#
loop_
_entity_poly.entity_id
_entity_poly.type
_entity_poly.pdbx_seq_one_letter_code
_entity_poly.pdbx_strand_id
1 'polypeptide(L)'
;MFRRTTSRDRPTTKRWPVLSGRTATGTVPGCELPFSEPHLKARRARSREPNTLGGMNFSAALELLRSGRRVARRSWIQPGKYVYLEPESVCVSPDGRTRRLAAHLRFVTADGTVQAGVQPSHAGLLADDWYSVDEAGDRAGNEAGGGGGS
;
A
#
# COMPACT_ATOMS: atom_id res chain seq x y z
N MET A 1 -13.20 -10.91 -57.80
CA MET A 1 -12.95 -9.57 -58.35
C MET A 1 -13.78 -8.58 -57.54
N PHE A 2 -13.21 -7.96 -56.49
CA PHE A 2 -13.77 -6.78 -55.82
C PHE A 2 -12.62 -6.08 -55.09
N ARG A 3 -12.22 -4.91 -55.62
CA ARG A 3 -11.24 -4.02 -54.99
C ARG A 3 -11.93 -3.27 -53.85
N ARG A 4 -11.28 -3.16 -52.70
CA ARG A 4 -11.54 -2.08 -51.74
C ARG A 4 -10.25 -1.35 -51.42
N THR A 5 -10.44 -0.04 -51.42
CA THR A 5 -9.50 1.07 -51.35
C THR A 5 -8.78 1.17 -50.01
N THR A 6 -7.61 1.79 -50.12
CA THR A 6 -6.70 2.31 -49.10
C THR A 6 -7.36 3.06 -47.95
N SER A 7 -6.88 2.82 -46.73
CA SER A 7 -6.83 3.84 -45.68
C SER A 7 -5.56 3.63 -44.85
N ARG A 8 -4.69 4.64 -44.91
CA ARG A 8 -3.61 4.88 -43.96
C ARG A 8 -4.25 5.30 -42.65
N ASP A 9 -3.82 4.73 -41.54
CA ASP A 9 -3.17 5.51 -40.49
C ASP A 9 -2.57 4.57 -39.43
N ARG A 10 -1.23 4.58 -39.36
CA ARG A 10 -0.48 3.95 -38.27
C ARG A 10 -0.30 5.00 -37.17
N PRO A 11 -0.55 4.67 -35.90
CA PRO A 11 -0.26 5.59 -34.82
C PRO A 11 1.25 5.86 -34.71
N THR A 12 1.55 7.13 -34.55
CA THR A 12 2.87 7.76 -34.52
C THR A 12 3.76 7.21 -33.40
N THR A 13 4.94 6.71 -33.79
CA THR A 13 6.04 6.41 -32.87
C THR A 13 6.50 7.69 -32.18
N LYS A 14 6.33 7.77 -30.86
CA LYS A 14 6.94 8.82 -30.02
C LYS A 14 8.46 8.69 -30.11
N ARG A 15 9.07 9.58 -30.91
CA ARG A 15 10.50 9.86 -30.90
C ARG A 15 10.86 10.54 -29.58
N TRP A 16 11.73 9.90 -28.80
CA TRP A 16 12.44 10.55 -27.70
C TRP A 16 13.56 11.42 -28.28
N PRO A 17 13.72 12.68 -27.87
CA PRO A 17 14.86 13.48 -28.30
C PRO A 17 16.14 12.95 -27.65
N VAL A 18 17.10 12.59 -28.50
CA VAL A 18 18.50 12.39 -28.15
C VAL A 18 19.08 13.74 -27.76
N LEU A 19 19.40 13.92 -26.48
CA LEU A 19 20.21 15.03 -26.00
C LEU A 19 21.69 14.69 -26.24
N SER A 20 22.19 15.08 -27.41
CA SER A 20 23.61 15.09 -27.71
C SER A 20 24.27 16.31 -27.06
N GLY A 21 25.23 16.05 -26.18
CA GLY A 21 26.48 16.81 -26.00
C GLY A 21 26.40 18.30 -25.64
N ARG A 22 26.70 18.62 -24.37
CA ARG A 22 27.50 19.79 -24.02
C ARG A 22 28.50 19.43 -22.93
N THR A 23 29.77 19.37 -23.33
CA THR A 23 30.93 19.58 -22.46
C THR A 23 30.84 20.99 -21.87
N ALA A 24 30.67 21.09 -20.57
CA ALA A 24 30.90 22.31 -19.81
C ALA A 24 31.86 21.97 -18.68
N THR A 25 33.13 22.26 -18.93
CA THR A 25 34.17 22.40 -17.92
C THR A 25 33.77 23.56 -17.02
N GLY A 26 33.09 23.26 -15.92
CA GLY A 26 32.67 24.22 -14.92
C GLY A 26 33.14 23.72 -13.57
N THR A 27 34.31 24.22 -13.14
CA THR A 27 34.79 24.17 -11.76
C THR A 27 33.67 24.69 -10.85
N VAL A 28 33.04 23.81 -10.08
CA VAL A 28 32.18 24.21 -8.96
C VAL A 28 33.08 24.49 -7.74
N PRO A 29 33.15 25.74 -7.26
CA PRO A 29 33.88 26.04 -6.03
C PRO A 29 33.01 25.72 -4.81
N GLY A 30 33.61 25.01 -3.85
CA GLY A 30 33.21 25.05 -2.44
C GLY A 30 31.86 24.41 -2.08
N CYS A 31 31.84 23.09 -1.95
CA CYS A 31 30.97 22.41 -0.99
C CYS A 31 31.83 21.40 -0.21
N GLU A 32 32.73 21.91 0.62
CA GLU A 32 33.32 21.12 1.70
C GLU A 32 32.22 20.89 2.73
N LEU A 33 31.59 19.72 2.67
CA LEU A 33 30.84 19.20 3.81
C LEU A 33 31.86 18.50 4.72
N PRO A 34 32.07 18.95 5.97
CA PRO A 34 32.80 18.13 6.92
C PRO A 34 31.97 16.88 7.22
N PHE A 35 32.42 15.76 6.67
CA PHE A 35 32.04 14.43 7.10
C PHE A 35 32.47 14.27 8.56
N SER A 36 31.51 14.27 9.47
CA SER A 36 31.69 13.93 10.88
C SER A 36 30.55 13.02 11.31
N GLU A 37 30.81 11.72 11.30
CA GLU A 37 30.05 10.66 11.95
C GLU A 37 30.76 10.26 13.27
N PRO A 38 30.10 9.65 14.27
CA PRO A 38 29.06 10.26 15.08
C PRO A 38 29.36 10.08 16.60
N HIS A 39 28.98 11.04 17.44
CA HIS A 39 28.85 10.75 18.88
C HIS A 39 27.59 9.92 19.13
N LEU A 40 27.76 8.60 19.10
CA LEU A 40 26.78 7.60 19.50
C LEU A 40 26.50 7.73 21.01
N LYS A 41 25.70 8.73 21.40
CA LYS A 41 25.04 8.70 22.71
C LYS A 41 24.00 7.59 22.63
N ALA A 42 24.25 6.50 23.35
CA ALA A 42 23.30 5.43 23.59
C ALA A 42 21.96 6.04 24.01
N ARG A 43 21.03 6.16 23.06
CA ARG A 43 19.65 6.48 23.34
C ARG A 43 19.07 5.26 24.02
N ARG A 44 19.03 5.31 25.35
CA ARG A 44 18.21 4.46 26.21
C ARG A 44 16.89 4.20 25.46
N ALA A 45 16.61 2.93 25.17
CA ALA A 45 15.31 2.52 24.66
C ALA A 45 14.27 3.04 25.66
N ARG A 46 13.60 4.14 25.29
CA ARG A 46 12.41 4.55 26.01
C ARG A 46 11.40 3.46 25.73
N SER A 47 11.08 2.70 26.77
CA SER A 47 9.91 1.83 26.82
C SER A 47 8.75 2.61 26.20
N ARG A 48 8.34 2.21 25.00
CA ARG A 48 7.26 2.88 24.28
C ARG A 48 5.98 2.52 25.03
N GLU A 49 5.47 3.45 25.83
CA GLU A 49 4.18 3.30 26.48
C GLU A 49 3.11 2.98 25.41
N PRO A 50 2.19 2.04 25.67
CA PRO A 50 1.11 1.73 24.73
C PRO A 50 0.18 2.94 24.66
N ASN A 51 0.32 3.72 23.59
CA ASN A 51 -0.50 4.90 23.35
C ASN A 51 -1.98 4.49 23.27
N THR A 52 -2.73 4.74 24.33
CA THR A 52 -4.12 4.26 24.47
C THR A 52 -5.15 5.24 23.91
N LEU A 53 -4.71 6.25 23.16
CA LEU A 53 -5.58 7.24 22.52
C LEU A 53 -5.07 7.58 21.11
N GLY A 54 -5.53 6.84 20.09
CA GLY A 54 -5.57 7.36 18.72
C GLY A 54 -5.40 6.36 17.58
N GLY A 55 -4.59 5.31 17.73
CA GLY A 55 -4.37 4.32 16.67
C GLY A 55 -3.27 3.33 17.01
N MET A 56 -3.26 2.20 16.31
CA MET A 56 -2.27 1.15 16.47
C MET A 56 -1.11 1.35 15.48
N ASN A 57 0.09 0.91 15.86
CA ASN A 57 1.23 0.86 14.94
C ASN A 57 1.07 -0.29 13.94
N PHE A 58 1.90 -0.31 12.90
CA PHE A 58 1.82 -1.36 11.88
C PHE A 58 2.12 -2.78 12.41
N SER A 59 2.97 -2.94 13.43
CA SER A 59 3.23 -4.27 14.03
C SER A 59 1.97 -4.85 14.69
N ALA A 60 1.24 -4.03 15.45
CA ALA A 60 -0.04 -4.43 16.02
C ALA A 60 -1.09 -4.68 14.93
N ALA A 61 -1.10 -3.86 13.88
CA ALA A 61 -1.94 -4.08 12.70
C ALA A 61 -1.65 -5.43 12.02
N LEU A 62 -0.37 -5.80 11.93
CA LEU A 62 0.06 -7.06 11.35
C LEU A 62 -0.42 -8.27 12.16
N GLU A 63 -0.44 -8.19 13.48
CA GLU A 63 -1.00 -9.27 14.30
C GLU A 63 -2.51 -9.45 14.09
N LEU A 64 -3.26 -8.36 13.94
CA LEU A 64 -4.69 -8.43 13.58
C LEU A 64 -4.89 -9.00 12.16
N LEU A 65 -4.04 -8.58 11.21
CA LEU A 65 -4.06 -9.12 9.85
C LEU A 65 -3.78 -10.64 9.84
N ARG A 66 -2.83 -11.10 10.66
CA ARG A 66 -2.55 -12.54 10.84
C ARG A 66 -3.72 -13.30 11.45
N SER A 67 -4.50 -12.67 12.31
CA SER A 67 -5.74 -13.26 12.83
C SER A 67 -6.92 -13.20 11.84
N GLY A 68 -6.70 -12.76 10.60
CA GLY A 68 -7.73 -12.67 9.56
C GLY A 68 -8.63 -11.43 9.65
N ARG A 69 -8.28 -10.44 10.49
CA ARG A 69 -9.05 -9.20 10.62
C ARG A 69 -8.70 -8.21 9.52
N ARG A 70 -9.63 -7.29 9.27
CA ARG A 70 -9.47 -6.15 8.37
C ARG A 70 -8.99 -4.94 9.15
N VAL A 71 -8.02 -4.24 8.59
CA VAL A 71 -7.47 -3.01 9.18
C VAL A 71 -7.44 -1.88 8.18
N ALA A 72 -7.52 -0.65 8.67
CA ALA A 72 -7.48 0.55 7.86
C ALA A 72 -6.65 1.63 8.53
N ARG A 73 -6.33 2.71 7.81
CA ARG A 73 -5.67 3.90 8.36
C ARG A 73 -6.66 5.04 8.51
N ARG A 74 -6.57 5.78 9.61
CA ARG A 74 -7.43 6.96 9.84
C ARG A 74 -7.13 8.09 8.85
N SER A 75 -5.89 8.20 8.38
CA SER A 75 -5.47 9.23 7.42
C SER A 75 -5.93 8.97 5.99
N TRP A 76 -6.61 7.85 5.70
CA TRP A 76 -7.13 7.61 4.36
C TRP A 76 -8.32 8.53 4.08
N ILE A 77 -8.14 9.37 3.06
CA ILE A 77 -9.07 10.45 2.68
C ILE A 77 -10.47 9.91 2.35
N GLN A 78 -10.58 8.68 1.87
CA GLN A 78 -11.87 8.07 1.48
C GLN A 78 -12.22 6.91 2.42
N PRO A 79 -13.40 6.93 3.07
CA PRO A 79 -13.88 5.81 3.87
C PRO A 79 -14.14 4.58 3.00
N GLY A 80 -14.22 3.41 3.63
CA GLY A 80 -14.45 2.13 2.94
C GLY A 80 -13.17 1.46 2.41
N LYS A 81 -12.01 2.10 2.57
CA LYS A 81 -10.71 1.50 2.28
C LYS A 81 -10.25 0.62 3.43
N TYR A 82 -9.73 -0.57 3.13
CA TYR A 82 -9.13 -1.47 4.12
C TYR A 82 -8.09 -2.39 3.48
N VAL A 83 -7.23 -2.96 4.31
CA VAL A 83 -6.34 -4.06 3.94
C VAL A 83 -6.70 -5.31 4.73
N TYR A 84 -6.47 -6.45 4.10
CA TYR A 84 -6.54 -7.75 4.75
C TYR A 84 -5.40 -8.64 4.23
N LEU A 85 -5.06 -9.67 5.00
CA LEU A 85 -4.05 -10.65 4.61
C LEU A 85 -4.73 -11.79 3.87
N GLU A 86 -4.40 -11.95 2.59
CA GLU A 86 -4.77 -13.15 1.83
C GLU A 86 -3.80 -14.27 2.24
N PRO A 87 -4.31 -15.44 2.66
CA PRO A 87 -3.46 -16.57 3.01
C PRO A 87 -2.73 -17.13 1.79
N GLU A 88 -1.75 -17.99 2.05
CA GLU A 88 -1.10 -18.75 0.99
C GLU A 88 -2.13 -19.56 0.20
N SER A 89 -2.02 -19.51 -1.12
CA SER A 89 -2.93 -20.20 -2.03
C SER A 89 -2.19 -20.70 -3.26
N VAL A 90 -2.94 -21.30 -4.19
CA VAL A 90 -2.41 -21.79 -5.47
C VAL A 90 -2.97 -20.91 -6.58
N CYS A 91 -2.12 -20.49 -7.52
CA CYS A 91 -2.54 -19.75 -8.69
C CYS A 91 -1.99 -20.38 -9.97
N VAL A 92 -2.67 -20.11 -11.09
CA VAL A 92 -2.17 -20.43 -12.42
C VAL A 92 -1.52 -19.18 -12.98
N SER A 93 -0.22 -19.25 -13.26
CA SER A 93 0.50 -18.13 -13.91
C SER A 93 0.13 -18.04 -15.40
N PRO A 94 0.37 -16.89 -16.07
CA PRO A 94 0.05 -16.72 -17.49
C PRO A 94 0.70 -17.72 -18.44
N ASP A 95 1.75 -18.41 -18.00
CA ASP A 95 2.42 -19.51 -18.70
C ASP A 95 1.68 -20.87 -18.55
N GLY A 96 0.51 -20.89 -17.91
CA GLY A 96 -0.30 -22.08 -17.66
C GLY A 96 0.20 -22.95 -16.50
N ARG A 97 1.26 -22.54 -15.80
CA ARG A 97 1.84 -23.34 -14.70
C ARG A 97 1.12 -23.06 -13.39
N THR A 98 0.93 -24.13 -12.62
CA THR A 98 0.45 -24.02 -11.24
C THR A 98 1.60 -23.59 -10.34
N ARG A 99 1.41 -22.54 -9.55
CA ARG A 99 2.40 -21.98 -8.62
C ARG A 99 1.77 -21.73 -7.26
N ARG A 100 2.61 -21.77 -6.23
CA ARG A 100 2.25 -21.35 -4.88
C ARG A 100 2.30 -19.84 -4.80
N LEU A 101 1.17 -19.22 -4.48
CA LEU A 101 1.05 -17.79 -4.22
C LEU A 101 1.25 -17.57 -2.73
N ALA A 102 2.38 -16.94 -2.38
CA ALA A 102 2.67 -16.60 -0.99
C ALA A 102 1.57 -15.70 -0.40
N ALA A 103 1.38 -15.78 0.92
CA ALA A 103 0.49 -14.88 1.63
C ALA A 103 0.90 -13.41 1.35
N HIS A 104 -0.09 -12.57 1.06
CA HIS A 104 0.15 -11.20 0.63
C HIS A 104 -1.01 -10.30 1.05
N LEU A 105 -0.74 -9.01 1.15
CA LEU A 105 -1.77 -8.04 1.45
C LEU A 105 -2.63 -7.77 0.23
N ARG A 106 -3.93 -7.67 0.49
CA ARG A 106 -4.94 -7.16 -0.42
C ARG A 106 -5.38 -5.80 0.08
N PHE A 107 -5.47 -4.84 -0.83
CA PHE A 107 -6.01 -3.53 -0.55
C PHE A 107 -7.35 -3.39 -1.26
N VAL A 108 -8.38 -3.04 -0.50
CA VAL A 108 -9.71 -2.77 -1.02
C VAL A 108 -9.88 -1.27 -1.09
N THR A 109 -10.15 -0.77 -2.29
CA THR A 109 -10.47 0.65 -2.53
C THR A 109 -11.93 0.94 -2.16
N ALA A 110 -12.28 2.23 -2.08
CA ALA A 110 -13.61 2.65 -1.63
C ALA A 110 -14.76 2.19 -2.56
N ASP A 111 -14.45 1.91 -3.82
CA ASP A 111 -15.36 1.34 -4.83
C ASP A 111 -15.45 -0.20 -4.77
N GLY A 112 -14.74 -0.85 -3.85
CA GLY A 112 -14.71 -2.30 -3.69
C GLY A 112 -13.70 -3.02 -4.58
N THR A 113 -12.91 -2.31 -5.38
CA THR A 113 -11.86 -2.95 -6.20
C THR A 113 -10.76 -3.53 -5.30
N VAL A 114 -10.39 -4.79 -5.55
CA VAL A 114 -9.32 -5.48 -4.80
C VAL A 114 -8.01 -5.40 -5.58
N GLN A 115 -7.02 -4.73 -4.99
CA GLN A 115 -5.66 -4.64 -5.51
C GLN A 115 -4.78 -5.70 -4.83
N ALA A 116 -4.15 -6.55 -5.64
CA ALA A 116 -3.27 -7.62 -5.17
C ALA A 116 -1.81 -7.15 -5.08
N GLY A 117 -1.07 -7.69 -4.10
CA GLY A 117 0.37 -7.44 -3.97
C GLY A 117 0.73 -6.02 -3.53
N VAL A 118 -0.17 -5.34 -2.82
CA VAL A 118 0.07 -3.98 -2.35
C VAL A 118 0.98 -4.02 -1.13
N GLN A 119 2.13 -3.36 -1.21
CA GLN A 119 3.00 -3.12 -0.06
C GLN A 119 2.70 -1.74 0.52
N PRO A 120 2.51 -1.61 1.85
CA PRO A 120 2.44 -0.31 2.48
C PRO A 120 3.72 0.47 2.19
N SER A 121 3.57 1.76 1.87
CA SER A 121 4.72 2.65 1.75
C SER A 121 5.46 2.76 3.09
N HIS A 122 6.72 3.22 3.09
CA HIS A 122 7.47 3.48 4.33
C HIS A 122 6.68 4.37 5.30
N ALA A 123 5.97 5.38 4.79
CA ALA A 123 5.09 6.22 5.61
C ALA A 123 3.94 5.43 6.24
N GLY A 124 3.38 4.43 5.55
CA GLY A 124 2.36 3.54 6.11
C GLY A 124 2.93 2.56 7.13
N LEU A 125 4.12 2.01 6.89
CA LEU A 125 4.80 1.10 7.83
C LEU A 125 5.16 1.80 9.16
N LEU A 126 5.53 3.08 9.09
CA LEU A 126 5.88 3.89 10.26
C LEU A 126 4.67 4.60 10.89
N ALA A 127 3.47 4.40 10.36
CA ALA A 127 2.29 5.07 10.86
C ALA A 127 1.75 4.41 12.14
N ASP A 128 1.15 5.25 12.98
CA ASP A 128 0.52 4.87 14.25
C ASP A 128 -1.00 5.07 14.23
N ASP A 129 -1.57 5.30 13.05
CA ASP A 129 -3.00 5.61 12.87
C ASP A 129 -3.80 4.44 12.29
N TRP A 130 -3.30 3.21 12.43
CA TRP A 130 -4.04 2.02 12.02
C TRP A 130 -5.20 1.74 12.99
N TYR A 131 -6.27 1.10 12.52
CA TYR A 131 -7.37 0.61 13.35
C TYR A 131 -8.03 -0.64 12.74
N SER A 132 -8.72 -1.45 13.54
CA SER A 132 -9.53 -2.58 13.04
C SER A 132 -10.87 -2.08 12.50
N VAL A 133 -11.27 -2.58 11.33
CA VAL A 133 -12.57 -2.26 10.72
C VAL A 133 -13.68 -3.13 11.31
N ASP A 134 -13.35 -4.33 11.76
CA ASP A 134 -14.34 -5.32 12.23
C ASP A 134 -14.99 -4.92 13.55
N GLU A 135 -14.25 -4.29 14.46
CA GLU A 135 -14.79 -3.82 15.76
C GLU A 135 -15.82 -2.69 15.62
N ALA A 136 -15.83 -1.97 14.49
CA ALA A 136 -16.82 -0.93 14.22
C ALA A 136 -18.12 -1.51 13.61
N GLY A 137 -18.04 -2.67 12.94
CA GLY A 137 -19.17 -3.30 12.25
C GLY A 137 -20.13 -4.03 13.17
N ASP A 138 -19.64 -4.60 14.29
CA ASP A 138 -20.47 -5.40 15.20
C ASP A 138 -21.49 -4.57 16.01
N ARG A 139 -21.32 -3.24 16.12
CA ARG A 139 -22.32 -2.37 16.78
C ARG A 139 -23.50 -1.97 15.89
N ALA A 140 -23.40 -2.13 14.56
CA ALA A 140 -24.46 -1.68 13.65
C ALA A 140 -25.48 -2.79 13.31
N GLY A 141 -25.27 -4.03 13.76
CA GLY A 141 -26.10 -5.19 13.41
C GLY A 141 -27.09 -5.67 14.47
N ASN A 142 -27.14 -5.08 15.67
CA ASN A 142 -27.92 -5.62 16.80
C ASN A 142 -29.18 -4.79 17.19
N GLU A 143 -29.61 -3.82 16.39
CA GLU A 143 -30.82 -3.01 16.65
C GLU A 143 -32.01 -3.34 15.73
N ALA A 144 -32.07 -4.55 15.18
CA ALA A 144 -33.20 -5.00 14.36
C ALA A 144 -33.64 -6.42 14.73
N GLY A 145 -34.17 -6.61 15.94
CA GLY A 145 -34.62 -7.93 16.37
C GLY A 145 -35.24 -7.98 17.77
N GLY A 146 -36.12 -7.04 18.12
CA GLY A 146 -36.83 -7.05 19.40
C GLY A 146 -38.27 -6.56 19.25
N GLY A 147 -39.19 -7.44 18.87
CA GLY A 147 -40.60 -7.09 18.74
C GLY A 147 -41.46 -8.27 18.29
N GLY A 148 -41.55 -9.31 19.13
CA GLY A 148 -42.39 -10.48 18.88
C GLY A 148 -42.77 -11.19 20.18
N GLY A 149 -43.81 -10.69 20.85
CA GLY A 149 -44.46 -11.34 21.99
C GLY A 149 -45.61 -10.46 22.46
N SER A 150 -46.81 -10.94 22.76
CA SER A 150 -47.43 -12.27 22.70
C SER A 150 -48.91 -12.06 22.46
#